data_AF-A0A925L8B2-F1
#
_entry.id   AF-A0A925L8B2-F1
#
_cell.length_a   1.000
_cell.length_b   1.000
_cell.length_c   1.000
_cell.angle_alpha   90.00
_cell.angle_beta   90.00
_cell.angle_gamma   90.00
#
_symmetry.space_group_name_H-M   'P 1'
#
loop_
_entity.id
_entity.type
_entity.pdbx_description
1 polymer ?
#
loop_
_entity_poly.entity_id
_entity_poly.type
_entity_poly.pdbx_seq_one_letter_code
_entity_poly.pdbx_strand_id
1 'polypeptide(L)'
;MVTLAAAPVRMVLSACRAGDATWALAFADTAEPSKVTPALAALRAASVSNLGAVARVVAPMRVRGMTPNPQAERVRIEGKLPGGDVVKLETGFFVKGTRVFQATVMGAEPGSEAVATFFDSLKLPS
;
A
#
# COMPACT_ATOMS: atom_id res chain seq x y z
N MET A 1 -1.03 7.45 -14.97
CA MET A 1 -0.48 8.43 -14.01
C MET A 1 -1.45 8.55 -12.86
N VAL A 2 -0.95 8.82 -11.65
CA VAL A 2 -1.78 9.07 -10.46
C VAL A 2 -1.35 10.42 -9.89
N THR A 3 -2.29 11.20 -9.34
CA THR A 3 -1.96 12.45 -8.67
C THR A 3 -1.73 12.18 -7.18
N LEU A 4 -0.51 12.40 -6.68
CA LEU A 4 -0.17 12.31 -5.26
C LEU A 4 0.28 13.67 -4.77
N ALA A 5 -0.37 14.21 -3.73
CA ALA A 5 -0.09 15.54 -3.19
C ALA A 5 -0.02 16.63 -4.28
N ALA A 6 -1.04 16.66 -5.16
CA ALA A 6 -1.17 17.56 -6.32
C ALA A 6 -0.08 17.42 -7.41
N ALA A 7 0.81 16.43 -7.33
CA ALA A 7 1.80 16.14 -8.36
C ALA A 7 1.43 14.86 -9.15
N PRO A 8 1.41 14.90 -10.49
CA PRO A 8 1.27 13.68 -11.28
C PRO A 8 2.54 12.84 -11.18
N VAL A 9 2.37 11.57 -10.82
CA VAL A 9 3.47 10.60 -10.74
C VAL A 9 3.17 9.39 -11.63
N ARG A 10 4.25 8.78 -12.15
CA ARG A 10 4.18 7.49 -12.81
C ARG A 10 4.21 6.39 -11.75
N MET A 11 3.11 5.65 -11.64
CA MET A 11 3.01 4.50 -10.77
C MET A 11 3.32 3.22 -11.55
N VAL A 12 4.16 2.37 -10.97
CA VAL A 12 4.40 1.01 -11.46
C VAL A 12 3.68 0.06 -10.52
N LEU A 13 2.92 -0.87 -11.08
CA LEU A 13 2.16 -1.87 -10.35
C LEU A 13 2.53 -3.25 -10.87
N SER A 14 2.93 -4.14 -9.95
CA SER A 14 3.03 -5.58 -10.19
C SER A 14 1.98 -6.26 -9.32
N ALA A 15 1.12 -7.07 -9.94
CA ALA A 15 0.07 -7.77 -9.23
C ALA A 15 -0.07 -9.19 -9.75
N CYS A 16 -0.47 -10.10 -8.87
CA CYS A 16 -0.85 -11.45 -9.22
C CYS A 16 -2.08 -11.88 -8.41
N ARG A 17 -2.78 -12.89 -8.91
CA ARG A 17 -3.84 -13.57 -8.17
C ARG A 17 -3.32 -14.93 -7.74
N ALA A 18 -3.46 -15.24 -6.45
CA ALA A 18 -3.08 -16.52 -5.88
C ALA A 18 -4.11 -16.90 -4.81
N GLY A 19 -4.71 -18.08 -4.96
CA GLY A 19 -5.90 -18.45 -4.20
C GLY A 19 -7.07 -17.51 -4.53
N ASP A 20 -7.78 -17.07 -3.50
CA ASP A 20 -8.91 -16.15 -3.58
C ASP A 20 -8.51 -14.67 -3.43
N ALA A 21 -7.23 -14.39 -3.20
CA ALA A 21 -6.70 -13.05 -2.98
C ALA A 21 -5.87 -12.52 -4.18
N THR A 22 -5.88 -11.21 -4.32
CA THR A 22 -4.99 -10.44 -5.19
C THR A 22 -3.87 -9.85 -4.34
N TRP A 23 -2.64 -10.03 -4.80
CA TRP A 23 -1.41 -9.59 -4.15
C TRP A 23 -0.73 -8.58 -5.06
N ALA A 24 -0.34 -7.44 -4.51
CA ALA A 24 0.20 -6.35 -5.31
C ALA A 24 1.33 -5.61 -4.62
N LEU A 25 2.32 -5.20 -5.40
CA LEU A 25 3.32 -4.22 -5.02
C LEU A 25 3.28 -3.09 -6.05
N ALA A 26 3.06 -1.88 -5.56
CA ALA A 26 3.12 -0.68 -6.37
C ALA A 26 4.15 0.30 -5.81
N PHE A 27 4.72 1.11 -6.69
CA PHE A 27 5.58 2.22 -6.28
C PHE A 27 5.49 3.39 -7.24
N ALA A 28 5.84 4.57 -6.75
CA ALA A 28 6.03 5.77 -7.54
C ALA A 28 7.26 6.53 -7.01
N ASP A 29 7.97 7.20 -7.92
CA ASP A 29 9.08 8.09 -7.56
C ASP A 29 8.56 9.53 -7.48
N THR A 30 8.83 10.21 -6.37
CA THR A 30 8.43 11.61 -6.16
C THR A 30 9.44 12.61 -6.72
N ALA A 31 10.61 12.13 -7.18
CA ALA A 31 11.77 12.89 -7.64
C ALA A 31 12.42 13.84 -6.61
N GLU A 32 11.65 14.35 -5.64
CA GLU A 32 12.09 15.28 -4.60
C GLU A 32 11.89 14.67 -3.21
N PRO A 33 12.91 14.71 -2.33
CA PRO A 33 12.80 14.19 -0.96
C PRO A 33 11.70 14.86 -0.13
N SER A 34 11.48 16.16 -0.33
CA SER A 34 10.44 16.94 0.38
C SER A 34 9.02 16.46 0.06
N LYS A 35 8.82 15.79 -1.08
CA LYS A 35 7.51 15.29 -1.53
C LYS A 35 7.20 13.88 -1.03
N VAL A 36 8.18 13.16 -0.47
CA VAL A 36 8.03 11.75 -0.10
C VAL A 36 6.93 11.52 0.94
N THR A 37 7.01 12.21 2.08
CA THR A 37 6.02 12.05 3.16
C THR A 37 4.63 12.51 2.74
N PRO A 38 4.44 13.71 2.14
CA PRO A 38 3.13 14.11 1.60
C PRO A 38 2.56 13.13 0.57
N ALA A 39 3.39 12.60 -0.32
CA ALA A 39 2.95 11.63 -1.33
C ALA A 39 2.56 10.29 -0.69
N LEU A 40 3.27 9.82 0.34
CA LEU A 40 2.90 8.62 1.08
C LEU A 40 1.55 8.79 1.78
N ALA A 41 1.32 9.95 2.42
CA ALA A 41 0.02 10.28 3.02
C ALA A 41 -1.10 10.30 1.98
N ALA A 42 -0.86 10.94 0.83
CA ALA A 42 -1.83 11.03 -0.26
C ALA A 42 -2.14 9.65 -0.86
N LEU A 43 -1.13 8.79 -0.99
CA LEU A 43 -1.28 7.43 -1.51
C LEU A 43 -2.16 6.57 -0.58
N ARG A 44 -1.94 6.70 0.74
CA ARG A 44 -2.82 6.08 1.74
C ARG A 44 -4.25 6.61 1.64
N ALA A 45 -4.42 7.93 1.62
CA ALA A 45 -5.75 8.55 1.53
C ALA A 45 -6.51 8.12 0.26
N ALA A 46 -5.83 8.07 -0.88
CA ALA A 46 -6.40 7.59 -2.13
C ALA A 46 -6.83 6.11 -2.04
N SER A 47 -6.03 5.26 -1.41
CA SER A 47 -6.36 3.83 -1.21
C SER A 47 -7.64 3.65 -0.39
N VAL A 48 -7.85 4.48 0.63
CA VAL A 48 -9.06 4.47 1.47
C VAL A 48 -10.26 5.02 0.71
N SER A 49 -10.09 6.16 0.03
CA SER A 49 -11.16 6.81 -0.72
C SER A 49 -11.67 5.96 -1.88
N ASN A 50 -10.78 5.20 -2.55
CA ASN A 50 -11.16 4.34 -3.67
C ASN A 50 -12.13 3.22 -3.26
N LEU A 51 -12.19 2.87 -1.97
CA LEU A 51 -13.09 1.85 -1.44
C LEU A 51 -14.30 2.43 -0.71
N GLY A 52 -14.40 3.77 -0.59
CA GLY A 52 -15.44 4.43 0.20
C GLY A 52 -15.45 3.96 1.66
N ALA A 53 -14.28 3.61 2.19
CA ALA A 53 -14.13 2.86 3.44
C ALA A 53 -13.39 3.66 4.51
N VAL A 54 -13.27 3.07 5.71
CA VAL A 54 -12.42 3.59 6.79
C VAL A 54 -11.22 2.65 6.96
N ALA A 55 -10.03 3.22 7.12
CA ALA A 55 -8.82 2.46 7.44
C ALA A 55 -8.62 2.36 8.96
N ARG A 56 -8.24 1.19 9.43
CA ARG A 56 -7.69 0.97 10.77
C ARG A 56 -6.19 0.70 10.68
N VAL A 57 -5.38 1.42 11.47
CA VAL A 57 -3.95 1.11 11.60
C VAL A 57 -3.80 -0.22 12.35
N VAL A 58 -3.03 -1.13 11.77
CA VAL A 58 -2.75 -2.47 12.31
C VAL A 58 -1.41 -2.46 13.06
N ALA A 59 -0.37 -1.92 12.43
CA ALA A 59 0.98 -1.86 12.98
C ALA A 59 1.84 -0.84 12.19
N PRO A 60 2.97 -0.37 12.74
CA PRO A 60 4.00 0.28 11.94
C PRO A 60 4.52 -0.64 10.83
N MET A 61 4.78 -0.10 9.64
CA MET A 61 5.35 -0.87 8.54
C MET A 61 6.87 -0.91 8.69
N ARG A 62 7.45 -2.12 8.61
CA ARG A 62 8.90 -2.33 8.61
C ARG A 62 9.30 -3.22 7.45
N VAL A 63 10.17 -2.69 6.59
CA VAL A 63 10.71 -3.41 5.44
C VAL A 63 12.22 -3.29 5.47
N ARG A 64 12.94 -4.39 5.31
CA ARG A 64 14.41 -4.36 5.29
C ARG A 64 14.89 -3.45 4.16
N GLY A 65 15.73 -2.47 4.52
CA GLY A 65 16.32 -1.51 3.60
C GLY A 65 15.50 -0.23 3.38
N MET A 66 14.30 -0.09 3.97
CA MET A 66 13.48 1.12 3.85
C MET A 66 14.13 2.37 4.45
N THR A 67 13.72 3.55 3.98
CA THR A 67 14.01 4.81 4.65
C THR A 67 13.02 4.99 5.83
N PRO A 68 13.48 5.31 7.05
CA PRO A 68 12.58 5.57 8.17
C PRO A 68 11.60 6.70 7.86
N ASN A 69 10.31 6.48 8.11
CA ASN A 69 9.26 7.48 7.91
C ASN A 69 8.13 7.28 8.94
N PRO A 70 7.67 8.33 9.63
CA PRO A 70 6.61 8.22 10.64
C PRO A 70 5.25 7.82 10.07
N GLN A 71 5.02 7.98 8.76
CA GLN A 71 3.79 7.56 8.09
C GLN A 71 3.90 6.17 7.45
N ALA A 72 4.97 5.42 7.75
CA ALA A 72 5.08 4.04 7.32
C ALA A 72 4.21 3.13 8.21
N GLU A 73 3.06 2.73 7.69
CA GLU A 73 2.03 2.00 8.44
C GLU A 73 1.44 0.87 7.61
N ARG A 74 1.05 -0.20 8.31
CA ARG A 74 0.15 -1.23 7.80
C ARG A 74 -1.26 -0.93 8.27
N VAL A 75 -2.20 -0.90 7.34
CA VAL A 75 -3.60 -0.60 7.60
C VAL A 75 -4.50 -1.69 7.03
N ARG A 76 -5.64 -1.90 7.69
CA ARG A 76 -6.73 -2.71 7.17
C ARG A 76 -7.88 -1.80 6.73
N ILE A 77 -8.45 -2.09 5.57
CA ILE A 77 -9.56 -1.35 4.98
C ILE A 77 -10.64 -2.37 4.61
N GLU A 78 -11.86 -2.14 5.07
CA GLU A 78 -13.01 -2.98 4.74
C GLU A 78 -14.00 -2.12 3.95
N GLY A 79 -14.31 -2.54 2.73
CA GLY A 79 -15.14 -1.77 1.81
C GLY A 79 -15.96 -2.67 0.92
N LYS A 80 -16.53 -2.07 -0.14
CA LYS A 80 -17.29 -2.79 -1.17
C LYS A 80 -16.72 -2.46 -2.54
N LEU A 81 -16.66 -3.48 -3.40
CA LEU A 81 -16.38 -3.28 -4.82
C LEU A 81 -17.59 -2.61 -5.51
N PRO A 82 -17.43 -2.05 -6.72
CA PRO A 82 -18.55 -1.47 -7.47
C PRO A 82 -19.73 -2.45 -7.70
N GLY A 83 -19.46 -3.76 -7.70
CA GLY A 83 -20.47 -4.82 -7.79
C GLY A 83 -21.24 -5.11 -6.48
N GLY A 84 -20.86 -4.47 -5.37
CA GLY A 84 -21.48 -4.66 -4.05
C GLY A 84 -20.79 -5.69 -3.15
N ASP A 85 -19.88 -6.50 -3.71
CA ASP A 85 -19.12 -7.50 -2.96
C ASP A 85 -18.25 -6.87 -1.88
N VAL A 86 -18.31 -7.43 -0.67
CA VAL A 86 -17.45 -7.02 0.44
C VAL A 86 -16.02 -7.43 0.15
N VAL A 87 -15.09 -6.51 0.36
CA VAL A 87 -13.67 -6.75 0.19
C VAL A 87 -12.89 -6.23 1.38
N LYS A 88 -11.92 -7.02 1.82
CA LYS A 88 -10.91 -6.64 2.80
C LYS A 88 -9.59 -6.40 2.10
N LEU A 89 -8.97 -5.28 2.43
CA LEU A 89 -7.61 -4.96 2.05
C LEU A 89 -6.75 -4.88 3.31
N GLU A 90 -5.57 -5.48 3.26
CA GLU A 90 -4.48 -5.14 4.16
C GLU A 90 -3.37 -4.52 3.32
N THR A 91 -2.96 -3.30 3.67
CA THR A 91 -2.01 -2.52 2.86
C THR A 91 -0.92 -1.93 3.72
N GLY A 92 0.33 -2.17 3.35
CA GLY A 92 1.52 -1.55 3.92
C GLY A 92 2.01 -0.39 3.06
N PHE A 93 2.23 0.76 3.69
CA PHE A 93 2.81 1.95 3.08
C PHE A 93 4.21 2.18 3.65
N PHE A 94 5.21 2.40 2.79
CA PHE A 94 6.60 2.63 3.20
C PHE A 94 7.39 3.35 2.10
N VAL A 95 8.65 3.69 2.38
CA VAL A 95 9.49 4.51 1.49
C VAL A 95 10.93 4.01 1.37
N LYS A 96 11.60 4.35 0.28
CA LYS A 96 13.06 4.20 0.09
C LYS A 96 13.55 5.32 -0.82
N GLY A 97 14.40 6.19 -0.29
CA GLY A 97 14.82 7.39 -1.01
C GLY A 97 13.61 8.24 -1.37
N THR A 98 13.47 8.58 -2.66
CA THR A 98 12.32 9.33 -3.22
C THR A 98 11.14 8.45 -3.63
N ARG A 99 11.21 7.14 -3.38
CA ARG A 99 10.14 6.21 -3.79
C ARG A 99 9.17 5.94 -2.64
N VAL A 100 7.88 6.08 -2.94
CA VAL A 100 6.77 5.64 -2.09
C VAL A 100 6.25 4.30 -2.57
N PHE A 101 5.92 3.41 -1.65
CA PHE A 101 5.47 2.05 -1.94
C PHE A 101 4.11 1.77 -1.30
N GLN A 102 3.35 0.92 -1.99
CA GLN A 102 2.11 0.33 -1.51
C GLN A 102 2.17 -1.18 -1.76
N ALA A 103 2.20 -1.97 -0.68
CA ALA A 103 2.06 -3.42 -0.75
C ALA A 103 0.66 -3.80 -0.27
N THR A 104 -0.13 -4.44 -1.12
CA THR A 104 -1.56 -4.69 -0.87
C THR A 104 -1.90 -6.17 -1.01
N VAL A 105 -2.67 -6.68 -0.06
CA VAL A 105 -3.42 -7.93 -0.16
C VAL A 105 -4.90 -7.57 -0.20
N MET A 106 -5.65 -8.13 -1.15
CA MET A 106 -7.07 -7.85 -1.36
C MET A 106 -7.85 -9.14 -1.57
N GLY A 107 -8.92 -9.36 -0.81
CA GLY A 107 -9.80 -10.53 -0.93
C GLY A 107 -11.00 -10.45 0.00
N ALA A 108 -11.88 -11.45 -0.01
CA ALA A 108 -13.01 -11.49 0.91
C ALA A 108 -12.53 -11.76 2.35
N GLU A 109 -11.68 -12.76 2.53
CA GLU A 109 -11.03 -13.09 3.80
C GLU A 109 -9.62 -13.66 3.56
N PRO A 110 -8.61 -12.80 3.29
CA PRO A 110 -7.25 -13.29 3.06
C PRO A 110 -6.71 -14.05 4.29
N GLY A 111 -6.17 -15.24 4.08
CA GLY A 111 -5.62 -16.07 5.16
C GLY A 111 -4.49 -15.36 5.93
N SER A 112 -4.59 -15.30 7.26
CA SER A 112 -3.70 -14.50 8.12
C SER A 112 -2.22 -14.87 7.99
N GLU A 113 -1.90 -16.16 7.85
CA GLU A 113 -0.53 -16.65 7.67
C GLU A 113 0.06 -16.20 6.32
N ALA A 114 -0.72 -16.27 5.24
CA ALA A 114 -0.29 -15.82 3.92
C ALA A 114 -0.09 -14.30 3.89
N VAL A 115 -0.97 -13.55 4.56
CA VAL A 115 -0.83 -12.09 4.73
C VAL A 115 0.46 -11.74 5.47
N ALA A 116 0.73 -12.41 6.61
CA ALA A 116 1.96 -12.20 7.38
C ALA A 116 3.20 -12.52 6.53
N THR A 117 3.22 -13.68 5.87
CA THR A 117 4.31 -14.13 5.00
C THR A 117 4.61 -13.12 3.90
N PHE A 118 3.56 -12.57 3.25
CA PHE A 118 3.72 -11.57 2.20
C PHE A 118 4.45 -10.32 2.70
N PHE A 119 4.02 -9.75 3.82
CA PHE A 119 4.63 -8.54 4.37
C PHE A 119 6.04 -8.80 4.93
N ASP A 120 6.24 -9.92 5.63
CA ASP A 120 7.54 -10.27 6.24
C ASP A 120 8.61 -10.62 5.19
N SER A 121 8.19 -11.07 4.01
CA SER A 121 9.09 -11.39 2.90
C SER A 121 9.52 -10.17 2.08
N LEU A 122 8.93 -8.99 2.32
CA LEU A 122 9.30 -7.77 1.60
C LEU A 122 10.73 -7.35 1.96
N LYS A 123 11.52 -7.16 0.91
CA LYS A 123 12.87 -6.61 0.99
C LYS A 123 13.08 -5.67 -0.17
N LEU A 124 13.74 -4.55 0.10
CA LEU A 124 14.19 -3.65 -0.95
C LEU A 124 15.64 -3.97 -1.30
N PRO A 125 16.03 -3.87 -2.58
CA PRO A 125 17.43 -3.93 -2.94
C PRO A 125 18.22 -2.90 -2.13
N SER A 126 19.42 -3.30 -1.69
CA SER A 126 20.33 -2.50 -0.88
C SER A 126 20.66 -1.18 -1.57
#